data_AF-A0A961FVL3-F1
#
_entry.id   AF-A0A961FVL3-F1
#
_cell.length_a   1.000
_cell.length_b   1.000
_cell.length_c   1.000
_cell.angle_alpha   90.00
_cell.angle_beta   90.00
_cell.angle_gamma   90.00
#
_symmetry.space_group_name_H-M   'P 1'
#
loop_
_entity.id
_entity.type
_entity.pdbx_description
1 polymer ?
#
loop_
_entity_poly.entity_id
_entity_poly.type
_entity_poly.pdbx_seq_one_letter_code
_entity_poly.pdbx_strand_id
1 'polypeptide(L)'
;LRRSNEIDWPTLLRVMNRAADEERSPFDAARELTARLFSEQRIVLGFRGESGGDPGEIMSGARREGEGLFGLKPTRREILNLAGDWEPEPAPGGASAEAPLAGAWLHRGGRWVSALSDAAFVSGLLPPHCRLCRLDRHEGNGGGKRFGGELALATRTRDGAWLPTRPARAIARLPRDLSTLSREEVETLLPEMLAEGLGGGAGAGFVERGNALSMLLSFAEKTMAVLRDRAGHALIDPPRREVAVEAETHYKDRDTGETRGSAAGSAARAWRKLGLTDEHGKPTERGTLFSFFQRGEGLAVAAGIEDESYPIDELLWHLVNLRAGYRFSMADVAGEGHGSERLAAACRRAYGPVDYEGYLQLGVPPGYGEGAAEAVEAWLSGDLARKRDRSRLGDDDEAGPGDIERAYIEWLSLLRHLRAAPTHPNPRWRALKDAAAAELKQRGATASPGAHWPTLPASILQRHPQHRLSFRRLGPAR
;
A
#
# COMPACT_ATOMS: atom_id res chain seq x y z
N LEU A 1 -36.08 -10.07 12.22
CA LEU A 1 -34.68 -10.06 12.68
C LEU A 1 -34.20 -11.50 12.76
N ARG A 2 -33.59 -12.05 11.70
CA ARG A 2 -32.79 -13.26 11.84
C ARG A 2 -31.49 -12.82 12.51
N ARG A 3 -31.16 -13.35 13.69
CA ARG A 3 -29.82 -13.16 14.26
C ARG A 3 -28.85 -13.87 13.32
N SER A 4 -27.88 -13.16 12.77
CA SER A 4 -26.75 -13.79 12.09
C SER A 4 -25.99 -14.59 13.14
N ASN A 5 -25.62 -15.82 12.82
CA ASN A 5 -24.84 -16.71 13.69
C ASN A 5 -23.36 -16.30 13.63
N GLU A 6 -23.09 -14.98 13.71
CA GLU A 6 -21.77 -14.38 13.55
C GLU A 6 -20.92 -14.75 14.77
N ILE A 7 -19.95 -15.63 14.55
CA ILE A 7 -18.91 -15.96 15.51
C ILE A 7 -17.98 -14.74 15.64
N ASP A 8 -17.78 -14.24 16.85
CA ASP A 8 -16.85 -13.16 17.13
C ASP A 8 -15.39 -13.67 17.16
N TRP A 9 -14.72 -13.62 16.01
CA TRP A 9 -13.35 -14.10 15.83
C TRP A 9 -12.35 -13.35 16.73
N PRO A 10 -12.38 -12.00 16.86
CA PRO A 10 -11.47 -11.28 17.73
C PRO A 10 -11.47 -11.79 19.18
N THR A 11 -12.63 -12.02 19.79
CA THR A 11 -12.70 -12.51 21.18
C THR A 11 -12.14 -13.93 21.31
N LEU A 12 -12.45 -14.82 20.36
CA LEU A 12 -11.90 -16.18 20.37
C LEU A 12 -10.37 -16.17 20.24
N LEU A 13 -9.83 -15.37 19.32
CA LEU A 13 -8.39 -15.24 19.16
C LEU A 13 -7.72 -14.64 20.42
N ARG A 14 -8.34 -13.71 21.13
CA ARG A 14 -7.81 -13.21 22.41
C ARG A 14 -7.74 -14.31 23.47
N VAL A 15 -8.77 -15.13 23.57
CA VAL A 15 -8.79 -16.27 24.52
C VAL A 15 -7.76 -17.32 24.13
N MET A 16 -7.63 -17.62 22.84
CA MET A 16 -6.60 -18.50 22.30
C MET A 16 -5.18 -17.97 22.57
N ASN A 17 -4.96 -16.65 22.40
CA ASN A 17 -3.66 -16.03 22.69
C ASN A 17 -3.31 -16.17 24.17
N ARG A 18 -4.26 -15.83 25.05
CA ARG A 18 -4.05 -15.98 26.50
C ARG A 18 -3.75 -17.43 26.89
N ALA A 19 -4.47 -18.39 26.32
CA ALA A 19 -4.21 -19.81 26.57
C ALA A 19 -2.82 -20.22 26.11
N ALA A 20 -2.38 -19.75 24.93
CA ALA A 20 -1.02 -20.00 24.44
C ALA A 20 0.05 -19.39 25.37
N ASP A 21 -0.17 -18.17 25.87
CA ASP A 21 0.74 -17.49 26.81
C ASP A 21 0.82 -18.22 28.17
N GLU A 22 -0.27 -18.87 28.60
CA GLU A 22 -0.34 -19.71 29.80
C GLU A 22 0.09 -21.16 29.54
N GLU A 23 0.69 -21.46 28.38
CA GLU A 23 1.07 -22.81 27.93
C GLU A 23 -0.07 -23.83 27.93
N ARG A 24 -1.32 -23.39 27.81
CA ARG A 24 -2.52 -24.23 27.63
C ARG A 24 -2.86 -24.42 26.15
N SER A 25 -3.77 -25.35 25.85
CA SER A 25 -4.27 -25.61 24.49
C SER A 25 -5.17 -24.45 24.01
N PRO A 26 -4.82 -23.72 22.93
CA PRO A 26 -5.65 -22.65 22.39
C PRO A 26 -7.00 -23.17 21.88
N PHE A 27 -7.01 -24.34 21.24
CA PHE A 27 -8.23 -24.96 20.72
C PHE A 27 -9.22 -25.28 21.84
N ASP A 28 -8.74 -25.82 22.96
CA ASP A 28 -9.61 -26.14 24.09
C ASP A 28 -10.15 -24.87 24.76
N ALA A 29 -9.35 -23.82 24.86
CA ALA A 29 -9.82 -22.54 25.38
C ALA A 29 -10.91 -21.92 24.50
N ALA A 30 -10.77 -22.00 23.17
CA ALA A 30 -11.81 -21.56 22.23
C ALA A 30 -13.09 -22.39 22.37
N ARG A 31 -12.96 -23.73 22.47
CA ARG A 31 -14.09 -24.65 22.69
C ARG A 31 -14.79 -24.41 24.03
N GLU A 32 -14.03 -24.18 25.09
CA GLU A 32 -14.56 -23.89 26.42
C GLU A 32 -15.37 -22.60 26.42
N LEU A 33 -14.88 -21.56 25.72
CA LEU A 33 -15.63 -20.32 25.55
C LEU A 33 -16.93 -20.58 24.78
N THR A 34 -16.87 -21.20 23.61
CA THR A 34 -18.07 -21.42 22.79
C THR A 34 -19.11 -22.31 23.46
N ALA A 35 -18.68 -23.31 24.24
CA ALA A 35 -19.57 -24.17 25.02
C ALA A 35 -20.29 -23.44 26.16
N ARG A 36 -19.74 -22.32 26.65
CA ARG A 36 -20.32 -21.50 27.73
C ARG A 36 -21.17 -20.33 27.22
N LEU A 37 -21.16 -20.06 25.91
CA LEU A 37 -21.99 -19.01 25.33
C LEU A 37 -23.46 -19.45 25.37
N PHE A 38 -24.33 -18.56 25.87
CA PHE A 38 -25.78 -18.75 25.85
C PHE A 38 -26.30 -18.58 24.41
N SER A 39 -26.26 -19.66 23.64
CA SER A 39 -26.76 -19.73 22.26
C SER A 39 -27.69 -20.93 22.11
N GLU A 40 -28.79 -20.75 21.37
CA GLU A 40 -29.68 -21.85 20.98
C GLU A 40 -28.99 -22.82 20.01
N GLN A 41 -28.03 -22.32 19.22
CA GLN A 41 -27.24 -23.10 18.28
C GLN A 41 -25.83 -23.34 18.82
N ARG A 42 -25.38 -24.59 18.78
CA ARG A 42 -24.02 -24.95 19.14
C ARG A 42 -23.05 -24.36 18.11
N ILE A 43 -22.12 -23.53 18.57
CA ILE A 43 -21.09 -22.93 17.71
C ILE A 43 -20.00 -23.98 17.49
N VAL A 44 -19.92 -24.50 16.26
CA VAL A 44 -18.90 -25.43 15.79
C VAL A 44 -17.77 -24.62 15.16
N LEU A 45 -16.54 -24.76 15.68
CA LEU A 45 -15.38 -24.01 15.17
C LEU A 45 -14.73 -24.72 13.98
N GLY A 46 -14.96 -26.04 13.86
CA GLY A 46 -14.51 -26.87 12.75
C GLY A 46 -13.11 -27.47 12.94
N PHE A 47 -12.68 -27.64 14.20
CA PHE A 47 -11.55 -28.50 14.56
C PHE A 47 -12.04 -29.96 14.49
N ARG A 48 -11.48 -30.80 13.61
CA ARG A 48 -11.93 -32.21 13.49
C ARG A 48 -11.65 -32.94 14.80
N GLY A 49 -12.68 -33.55 15.40
CA GLY A 49 -12.65 -34.10 16.77
C GLY A 49 -13.84 -33.67 17.63
N GLU A 50 -14.62 -32.67 17.18
CA GLU A 50 -15.97 -32.39 17.68
C GLU A 50 -16.91 -33.56 17.32
N SER A 51 -16.94 -34.58 18.18
CA SER A 51 -17.85 -35.75 18.19
C SER A 51 -18.87 -35.83 17.04
N GLY A 52 -18.59 -36.68 16.04
CA GLY A 52 -19.59 -37.51 15.35
C GLY A 52 -20.66 -36.87 14.46
N GLY A 53 -20.59 -35.58 14.11
CA GLY A 53 -21.47 -34.99 13.11
C GLY A 53 -20.94 -35.16 11.70
N ASP A 54 -21.72 -35.77 10.81
CA ASP A 54 -21.40 -35.92 9.38
C ASP A 54 -21.15 -34.52 8.77
N PRO A 55 -20.06 -34.28 7.98
CA PRO A 55 -19.74 -32.96 7.44
C PRO A 55 -20.85 -32.37 6.55
N GLY A 56 -21.80 -33.19 6.10
CA GLY A 56 -22.90 -32.81 5.22
C GLY A 56 -24.02 -32.00 5.89
N GLU A 57 -24.15 -32.01 7.22
CA GLU A 57 -25.21 -31.26 7.91
C GLU A 57 -24.80 -29.84 8.32
N ILE A 58 -23.51 -29.49 8.24
CA ILE A 58 -23.03 -28.27 8.90
C ILE A 58 -23.59 -26.99 8.25
N MET A 59 -23.75 -26.86 6.93
CA MET A 59 -24.49 -25.72 6.34
C MET A 59 -24.95 -25.98 4.90
N SER A 60 -26.20 -26.43 4.71
CA SER A 60 -26.85 -26.51 3.38
C SER A 60 -27.28 -25.15 2.80
N GLY A 61 -26.69 -24.04 3.27
CA GLY A 61 -27.08 -22.69 2.88
C GLY A 61 -25.99 -21.61 3.02
N ALA A 62 -24.77 -21.95 3.44
CA ALA A 62 -23.66 -21.01 3.37
C ALA A 62 -23.27 -20.84 1.90
N ARG A 63 -23.05 -19.60 1.45
CA ARG A 63 -22.18 -19.38 0.29
C ARG A 63 -20.86 -20.12 0.57
N ARG A 64 -20.15 -20.56 -0.48
CA ARG A 64 -18.82 -21.18 -0.33
C ARG A 64 -17.83 -20.13 0.19
N GLU A 65 -17.86 -19.88 1.49
CA GLU A 65 -17.04 -18.87 2.16
C GLU A 65 -15.57 -19.19 1.98
N GLY A 66 -14.79 -18.16 1.69
CA GLY A 66 -13.38 -18.28 1.39
C GLY A 66 -13.05 -18.88 0.02
N GLU A 67 -14.00 -19.28 -0.84
CA GLU A 67 -13.71 -19.45 -2.28
C GLU A 67 -13.64 -18.06 -2.93
N GLY A 68 -12.51 -17.73 -3.56
CA GLY A 68 -12.39 -16.46 -4.29
C GLY A 68 -13.38 -16.41 -5.45
N LEU A 69 -13.80 -15.21 -5.87
CA LEU A 69 -14.66 -15.07 -7.05
C LEU A 69 -14.04 -15.82 -8.23
N PHE A 70 -14.84 -16.62 -8.95
CA PHE A 70 -14.39 -17.42 -10.10
C PHE A 70 -13.29 -18.46 -9.80
N GLY A 71 -13.08 -18.85 -8.54
CA GLY A 71 -12.00 -19.78 -8.16
C GLY A 71 -10.62 -19.14 -8.15
N LEU A 72 -10.54 -17.81 -8.14
CA LEU A 72 -9.29 -17.07 -8.00
C LEU A 72 -8.67 -17.39 -6.63
N LYS A 73 -7.50 -18.04 -6.64
CA LYS A 73 -6.70 -18.22 -5.42
C LYS A 73 -6.09 -16.87 -5.03
N PRO A 74 -5.90 -16.59 -3.72
CA PRO A 74 -5.08 -15.46 -3.31
C PRO A 74 -3.73 -15.56 -4.01
N THR A 75 -3.30 -14.50 -4.68
CA THR A 75 -2.02 -14.44 -5.38
C THR A 75 -1.11 -13.41 -4.71
N ARG A 76 0.19 -13.69 -4.71
CA ARG A 76 1.21 -12.71 -4.34
C ARG A 76 2.09 -12.41 -5.54
N ARG A 77 2.42 -11.14 -5.71
CA ARG A 77 3.43 -10.70 -6.68
C ARG A 77 4.81 -10.91 -6.07
N GLU A 78 5.72 -11.44 -6.86
CA GLU A 78 7.11 -11.64 -6.50
C GLU A 78 8.02 -10.98 -7.54
N ILE A 79 9.14 -10.43 -7.08
CA ILE A 79 10.25 -9.96 -7.92
C ILE A 79 11.41 -10.94 -7.84
N LEU A 80 12.16 -11.05 -8.93
CA LEU A 80 13.44 -11.75 -8.91
C LEU A 80 14.48 -10.82 -8.27
N ASN A 81 15.18 -11.28 -7.23
CA ASN A 81 16.26 -10.53 -6.61
C ASN A 81 17.62 -10.76 -7.30
N LEU A 82 18.64 -10.02 -6.88
CA LEU A 82 19.98 -10.10 -7.48
C LEU A 82 20.61 -11.51 -7.32
N ALA A 83 20.29 -12.22 -6.24
CA ALA A 83 20.76 -13.57 -5.97
C ALA A 83 20.08 -14.64 -6.85
N GLY A 84 19.03 -14.29 -7.59
CA GLY A 84 18.27 -15.21 -8.44
C GLY A 84 17.11 -15.91 -7.73
N ASP A 85 16.80 -15.52 -6.49
CA ASP A 85 15.62 -16.00 -5.77
C ASP A 85 14.42 -15.09 -6.04
N TRP A 86 13.23 -15.68 -6.00
CA TRP A 86 11.98 -14.93 -6.03
C TRP A 86 11.57 -14.53 -4.62
N GLU A 87 11.27 -13.25 -4.43
CA GLU A 87 10.83 -12.69 -3.15
C GLU A 87 9.58 -11.83 -3.32
N PRO A 88 8.77 -11.65 -2.27
CA PRO A 88 7.56 -10.82 -2.35
C PRO A 88 7.87 -9.41 -2.85
N GLU A 89 7.10 -8.95 -3.85
CA GLU A 89 7.25 -7.59 -4.36
C GLU A 89 6.85 -6.60 -3.25
N PRO A 90 7.70 -5.61 -2.91
CA PRO A 90 7.33 -4.55 -1.98
C PRO A 90 6.06 -3.80 -2.43
N ALA A 91 5.34 -3.14 -1.52
CA ALA A 91 4.09 -2.49 -1.93
C ALA A 91 4.30 -1.22 -2.76
N PRO A 92 3.29 -0.85 -3.59
CA PRO A 92 3.38 0.32 -4.44
C PRO A 92 3.49 1.56 -3.54
N GLY A 93 4.52 2.37 -3.75
CA GLY A 93 4.76 3.61 -2.99
C GLY A 93 5.77 3.52 -1.85
N GLY A 94 6.28 2.33 -1.50
CA GLY A 94 7.27 2.20 -0.41
C GLY A 94 8.65 1.69 -0.84
N ALA A 95 8.81 1.24 -2.08
CA ALA A 95 10.07 0.73 -2.59
C ALA A 95 10.51 1.33 -3.94
N SER A 96 9.76 2.27 -4.53
CA SER A 96 10.28 3.10 -5.61
C SER A 96 11.22 4.15 -5.00
N ALA A 97 12.40 3.69 -4.59
CA ALA A 97 13.46 4.59 -4.16
C ALA A 97 14.15 5.15 -5.40
N GLU A 98 14.64 6.38 -5.32
CA GLU A 98 15.63 6.85 -6.28
C GLU A 98 17.01 6.31 -5.87
N ALA A 99 17.73 5.74 -6.83
CA ALA A 99 19.11 5.32 -6.63
C ALA A 99 19.99 5.71 -7.82
N PRO A 100 21.28 6.04 -7.60
CA PRO A 100 22.22 6.33 -8.67
C PRO A 100 22.46 5.09 -9.54
N LEU A 101 22.59 5.29 -10.85
CA LEU A 101 22.83 4.20 -11.81
C LEU A 101 24.12 3.43 -11.57
N ALA A 102 25.12 4.03 -10.91
CA ALA A 102 26.37 3.37 -10.55
C ALA A 102 26.16 2.09 -9.72
N GLY A 103 25.12 2.07 -8.87
CA GLY A 103 24.79 0.93 -8.00
C GLY A 103 23.57 0.13 -8.46
N ALA A 104 23.02 0.43 -9.64
CA ALA A 104 21.78 -0.16 -10.12
C ALA A 104 22.01 -1.36 -11.06
N TRP A 105 21.09 -2.31 -11.02
CA TRP A 105 21.14 -3.56 -11.77
C TRP A 105 19.93 -3.72 -12.70
N LEU A 106 20.18 -4.30 -13.87
CA LEU A 106 19.18 -4.65 -14.88
C LEU A 106 19.18 -6.17 -15.08
N HIS A 107 18.01 -6.74 -15.36
CA HIS A 107 17.91 -8.14 -15.76
C HIS A 107 17.80 -8.25 -17.29
N ARG A 108 18.84 -8.79 -17.95
CA ARG A 108 18.92 -8.91 -19.41
C ARG A 108 19.29 -10.34 -19.81
N GLY A 109 18.43 -10.98 -20.59
CA GLY A 109 18.70 -12.32 -21.14
C GLY A 109 18.94 -13.39 -20.06
N GLY A 110 18.22 -13.32 -18.93
CA GLY A 110 18.33 -14.30 -17.84
C GLY A 110 19.47 -14.07 -16.84
N ARG A 111 20.15 -12.91 -16.90
CA ARG A 111 21.23 -12.56 -15.97
C ARG A 111 21.13 -11.11 -15.52
N TRP A 112 21.67 -10.84 -14.33
CA TRP A 112 21.86 -9.51 -13.81
C TRP A 112 23.11 -8.86 -14.39
N VAL A 113 22.97 -7.61 -14.84
CA VAL A 113 24.07 -6.77 -15.34
C VAL A 113 23.98 -5.39 -14.71
N SER A 114 25.13 -4.75 -14.47
CA SER A 114 25.14 -3.35 -14.02
C SER A 114 24.47 -2.47 -15.07
N ALA A 115 23.68 -1.48 -14.62
CA ALA A 115 22.91 -0.60 -15.49
C ALA A 115 23.79 0.11 -16.53
N LEU A 116 24.96 0.59 -16.10
CA LEU A 116 25.93 1.27 -16.97
C LEU A 116 26.68 0.33 -17.93
N SER A 117 26.56 -0.99 -17.75
CA SER A 117 27.15 -1.99 -18.64
C SER A 117 26.24 -2.39 -19.80
N ASP A 118 24.98 -1.96 -19.81
CA ASP A 118 24.03 -2.26 -20.88
C ASP A 118 23.97 -1.11 -21.90
N ALA A 119 24.47 -1.36 -23.11
CA ALA A 119 24.54 -0.36 -24.18
C ALA A 119 23.17 0.15 -24.61
N ALA A 120 22.17 -0.73 -24.67
CA ALA A 120 20.81 -0.36 -25.09
C ALA A 120 20.13 0.54 -24.06
N PHE A 121 20.26 0.20 -22.78
CA PHE A 121 19.78 1.02 -21.68
C PHE A 121 20.43 2.41 -21.66
N VAL A 122 21.76 2.49 -21.68
CA VAL A 122 22.47 3.79 -21.68
C VAL A 122 22.12 4.61 -22.92
N SER A 123 21.96 3.97 -24.09
CA SER A 123 21.53 4.66 -25.31
C SER A 123 20.15 5.33 -25.17
N GLY A 124 19.24 4.77 -24.36
CA GLY A 124 17.94 5.37 -24.07
C GLY A 124 18.00 6.57 -23.13
N LEU A 125 19.11 6.76 -22.41
CA LEU A 125 19.34 7.90 -21.51
C LEU A 125 20.06 9.07 -22.19
N LEU A 126 20.59 8.87 -23.40
CA LEU A 126 21.42 9.87 -24.07
C LEU A 126 20.59 11.11 -24.45
N PRO A 127 21.07 12.31 -24.10
CA PRO A 127 20.49 13.55 -24.62
C PRO A 127 20.56 13.62 -26.14
N PRO A 128 19.72 14.46 -26.78
CA PRO A 128 19.81 14.73 -28.20
C PRO A 128 21.26 15.08 -28.60
N HIS A 129 21.69 14.56 -29.76
CA HIS A 129 23.03 14.77 -30.33
C HIS A 129 24.22 14.13 -29.60
N CYS A 130 24.00 13.44 -28.48
CA CYS A 130 25.01 12.61 -27.85
C CYS A 130 25.11 11.25 -28.55
N ARG A 131 26.32 10.68 -28.61
CA ARG A 131 26.58 9.34 -29.16
C ARG A 131 26.96 8.39 -28.05
N LEU A 132 26.56 7.12 -28.14
CA LEU A 132 26.99 6.10 -27.19
C LEU A 132 28.52 5.93 -27.29
N CYS A 133 29.21 5.97 -26.16
CA CYS A 133 30.63 5.70 -26.07
C CYS A 133 30.95 4.77 -24.90
N ARG A 134 32.15 4.20 -24.91
CA ARG A 134 32.69 3.42 -23.79
C ARG A 134 33.63 4.32 -22.99
N LEU A 135 33.45 4.35 -21.67
CA LEU A 135 34.21 5.23 -20.76
C LEU A 135 35.53 4.58 -20.30
N ASP A 136 35.58 3.25 -20.18
CA ASP A 136 36.82 2.57 -19.81
C ASP A 136 37.75 2.48 -21.02
N ARG A 137 38.76 3.35 -21.07
CA ARG A 137 39.87 3.23 -22.02
C ARG A 137 41.21 2.82 -21.39
N HIS A 138 41.40 2.87 -20.06
CA HIS A 138 42.70 2.52 -19.48
C HIS A 138 42.73 2.31 -17.95
N GLU A 139 41.90 1.44 -17.36
CA GLU A 139 42.14 0.97 -15.98
C GLU A 139 42.06 -0.55 -15.91
N GLY A 140 43.08 -1.14 -15.27
CA GLY A 140 43.36 -2.56 -15.24
C GLY A 140 42.19 -3.42 -14.79
N ASN A 141 42.00 -4.52 -15.52
CA ASN A 141 41.45 -5.81 -15.11
C ASN A 141 40.69 -5.84 -13.76
N GLY A 142 39.44 -5.37 -13.76
CA GLY A 142 38.56 -5.50 -12.60
C GLY A 142 37.19 -4.81 -12.76
N GLY A 143 37.14 -3.64 -13.41
CA GLY A 143 35.90 -2.94 -13.70
C GLY A 143 35.20 -3.49 -14.95
N GLY A 144 33.95 -3.92 -14.82
CA GLY A 144 33.12 -4.31 -15.97
C GLY A 144 32.97 -3.18 -17.01
N LYS A 145 32.53 -3.52 -18.23
CA LYS A 145 32.34 -2.53 -19.32
C LYS A 145 31.38 -1.43 -18.86
N ARG A 146 31.77 -0.15 -18.97
CA ARG A 146 30.90 1.01 -18.69
C ARG A 146 30.68 1.85 -19.94
N PHE A 147 29.42 2.13 -20.22
CA PHE A 147 28.96 2.98 -21.31
C PHE A 147 28.55 4.36 -20.79
N GLY A 148 28.68 5.34 -21.68
CA GLY A 148 28.34 6.74 -21.44
C GLY A 148 27.97 7.44 -22.75
N GLY A 149 27.95 8.77 -22.71
CA GLY A 149 27.70 9.61 -23.87
C GLY A 149 28.96 10.33 -24.36
N GLU A 150 29.05 10.62 -25.65
CA GLU A 150 30.06 11.49 -26.24
C GLU A 150 29.35 12.65 -26.95
N LEU A 151 29.68 13.87 -26.56
CA LEU A 151 29.17 15.11 -27.15
C LEU A 151 30.33 15.90 -27.75
N ALA A 152 30.28 16.16 -29.06
CA ALA A 152 31.26 17.01 -29.71
C ALA A 152 31.04 18.47 -29.28
N LEU A 153 32.00 19.04 -28.55
CA LEU A 153 31.90 20.40 -28.02
C LEU A 153 32.33 21.43 -29.04
N ALA A 154 33.50 21.26 -29.65
CA ALA A 154 34.05 22.22 -30.59
C ALA A 154 34.89 21.56 -31.69
N THR A 155 35.07 22.29 -32.79
CA THR A 155 35.96 21.91 -33.90
C THR A 155 37.07 22.93 -34.07
N ARG A 156 38.30 22.45 -34.26
CA ARG A 156 39.50 23.26 -34.44
C ARG A 156 39.49 23.96 -35.80
N THR A 157 39.74 25.27 -35.79
CA THR A 157 39.89 26.10 -36.98
C THR A 157 41.33 26.04 -37.50
N ARG A 158 41.57 26.58 -38.71
CA ARG A 158 42.92 26.65 -39.31
C ARG A 158 43.90 27.47 -38.49
N ASP A 159 43.39 28.46 -37.75
CA ASP A 159 44.17 29.36 -36.90
C ASP A 159 44.41 28.78 -35.49
N GLY A 160 44.02 27.53 -35.25
CA GLY A 160 44.25 26.82 -33.99
C GLY A 160 43.22 27.09 -32.89
N ALA A 161 42.22 27.94 -33.14
CA ALA A 161 41.12 28.23 -32.21
C ALA A 161 40.01 27.18 -32.28
N TRP A 162 39.10 27.16 -31.31
CA TRP A 162 37.99 26.19 -31.22
C TRP A 162 36.64 26.84 -31.49
N LEU A 163 35.91 26.34 -32.48
CA LEU A 163 34.56 26.77 -32.82
C LEU A 163 33.53 25.82 -32.19
N PRO A 164 32.65 26.27 -31.28
CA PRO A 164 31.60 25.42 -30.71
C PRO A 164 30.69 24.81 -31.78
N THR A 165 30.40 23.52 -31.66
CA THR A 165 29.54 22.79 -32.59
C THR A 165 28.09 23.27 -32.48
N ARG A 166 27.29 23.03 -33.53
CA ARG A 166 25.86 23.35 -33.51
C ARG A 166 25.10 22.68 -32.35
N PRO A 167 25.32 21.39 -32.03
CA PRO A 167 24.76 20.78 -30.82
C PRO A 167 25.17 21.47 -29.52
N ALA A 168 26.47 21.76 -29.33
CA ALA A 168 26.95 22.44 -28.13
C ALA A 168 26.30 23.82 -27.96
N ARG A 169 26.17 24.59 -29.06
CA ARG A 169 25.46 25.88 -29.06
C ARG A 169 23.98 25.75 -28.73
N ALA A 170 23.31 24.72 -29.23
CA ALA A 170 21.90 24.50 -28.99
C ALA A 170 21.62 24.14 -27.52
N ILE A 171 22.44 23.27 -26.93
CA ILE A 171 22.26 22.79 -25.55
C ILE A 171 22.68 23.88 -24.55
N ALA A 172 23.84 24.53 -24.75
CA ALA A 172 24.36 25.58 -23.86
C ALA A 172 23.74 26.97 -24.10
N ARG A 173 22.80 27.12 -25.06
CA ARG A 173 22.16 28.39 -25.43
C ARG A 173 23.16 29.54 -25.68
N LEU A 174 24.27 29.22 -26.34
CA LEU A 174 25.36 30.17 -26.56
C LEU A 174 24.92 31.35 -27.45
N PRO A 175 25.47 32.57 -27.22
CA PRO A 175 25.24 33.71 -28.10
C PRO A 175 25.62 33.40 -29.55
N ARG A 176 24.83 33.92 -30.51
CA ARG A 176 25.09 33.74 -31.94
C ARG A 176 26.43 34.33 -32.39
N ASP A 177 26.90 35.34 -31.68
CA ASP A 177 28.10 36.12 -32.02
C ASP A 177 29.38 35.54 -31.42
N LEU A 178 29.28 34.47 -30.62
CA LEU A 178 30.45 33.81 -30.05
C LEU A 178 31.21 33.07 -31.17
N SER A 179 32.36 33.61 -31.57
CA SER A 179 33.09 33.16 -32.77
C SER A 179 34.09 32.03 -32.48
N THR A 180 34.98 32.20 -31.50
CA THR A 180 36.04 31.22 -31.21
C THR A 180 36.39 31.23 -29.73
N LEU A 181 36.66 30.05 -29.19
CA LEU A 181 37.13 29.83 -27.82
C LEU A 181 38.54 29.22 -27.84
N SER A 182 39.28 29.45 -26.76
CA SER A 182 40.47 28.67 -26.42
C SER A 182 40.08 27.27 -25.94
N ARG A 183 41.06 26.36 -25.87
CA ARG A 183 40.82 25.01 -25.36
C ARG A 183 40.37 25.02 -23.90
N GLU A 184 41.01 25.84 -23.07
CA GLU A 184 40.70 25.96 -21.65
C GLU A 184 39.27 26.47 -21.42
N GLU A 185 38.82 27.45 -22.21
CA GLU A 185 37.42 27.93 -22.17
C GLU A 185 36.43 26.84 -22.61
N VAL A 186 36.78 26.00 -23.60
CA VAL A 186 35.94 24.86 -24.01
C VAL A 186 35.85 23.80 -22.92
N GLU A 187 36.94 23.53 -22.21
CA GLU A 187 37.01 22.50 -21.15
C GLU A 187 36.43 22.96 -19.81
N THR A 188 36.28 24.27 -19.58
CA THR A 188 35.78 24.85 -18.31
C THR A 188 34.38 25.45 -18.45
N LEU A 189 34.17 26.38 -19.39
CA LEU A 189 32.90 27.12 -19.52
C LEU A 189 31.79 26.25 -20.11
N LEU A 190 32.08 25.47 -21.15
CA LEU A 190 31.02 24.70 -21.82
C LEU A 190 30.40 23.61 -20.94
N PRO A 191 31.16 22.81 -20.14
CA PRO A 191 30.55 21.84 -19.23
C PRO A 191 29.58 22.47 -18.22
N GLU A 192 29.94 23.62 -17.63
CA GLU A 192 29.06 24.36 -16.71
C GLU A 192 27.78 24.80 -17.40
N MET A 193 27.87 25.36 -18.61
CA MET A 193 26.70 25.82 -19.37
C MET A 193 25.83 24.68 -19.92
N LEU A 194 26.41 23.49 -20.10
CA LEU A 194 25.70 22.32 -20.62
C LEU A 194 24.99 21.52 -19.51
N ALA A 195 25.36 21.70 -18.24
CA ALA A 195 24.94 20.85 -17.13
C ALA A 195 23.42 20.57 -17.08
N GLU A 196 22.58 21.59 -17.23
CA GLU A 196 21.11 21.46 -17.22
C GLU A 196 20.58 20.68 -18.43
N GLY A 197 21.23 20.81 -19.59
CA GLY A 197 20.80 20.21 -20.86
C GLY A 197 21.28 18.77 -21.09
N LEU A 198 22.15 18.25 -20.23
CA LEU A 198 22.76 16.91 -20.36
C LEU A 198 21.93 15.79 -19.72
N GLY A 199 20.72 16.09 -19.23
CA GLY A 199 19.79 15.07 -18.74
C GLY A 199 20.35 14.23 -17.58
N GLY A 200 21.21 14.80 -16.74
CA GLY A 200 21.87 14.12 -15.62
C GLY A 200 23.19 13.41 -15.96
N GLY A 201 23.74 13.61 -17.16
CA GLY A 201 25.10 13.18 -17.49
C GLY A 201 26.16 14.17 -16.99
N ALA A 202 27.14 13.68 -16.22
CA ALA A 202 28.28 14.46 -15.72
C ALA A 202 29.50 14.33 -16.65
N GLY A 203 30.29 15.39 -16.79
CA GLY A 203 31.54 15.38 -17.56
C GLY A 203 32.57 14.41 -16.95
N ALA A 204 32.90 13.34 -17.67
CA ALA A 204 33.86 12.31 -17.26
C ALA A 204 35.28 12.54 -17.81
N GLY A 205 35.42 13.43 -18.79
CA GLY A 205 36.70 13.77 -19.42
C GLY A 205 36.52 14.25 -20.85
N PHE A 206 37.64 14.54 -21.52
CA PHE A 206 37.65 15.02 -22.90
C PHE A 206 38.45 14.10 -23.79
N VAL A 207 38.03 13.99 -25.05
CA VAL A 207 38.73 13.23 -26.09
C VAL A 207 38.79 14.07 -27.35
N GLU A 208 39.99 14.22 -27.89
CA GLU A 208 40.22 14.81 -29.20
C GLU A 208 40.15 13.71 -30.27
N ARG A 209 39.26 13.88 -31.26
CA ARG A 209 39.14 12.98 -32.42
C ARG A 209 39.33 13.79 -33.70
N GLY A 210 40.55 13.75 -34.24
CA GLY A 210 40.92 14.57 -35.40
C GLY A 210 40.85 16.05 -35.03
N ASN A 211 39.98 16.81 -35.69
CA ASN A 211 39.81 18.24 -35.41
C ASN A 211 38.66 18.55 -34.45
N ALA A 212 38.04 17.54 -33.81
CA ALA A 212 36.93 17.75 -32.88
C ALA A 212 37.35 17.45 -31.44
N LEU A 213 36.99 18.35 -30.52
CA LEU A 213 37.10 18.14 -29.07
C LEU A 213 35.73 17.71 -28.57
N SER A 214 35.65 16.48 -28.05
CA SER A 214 34.44 15.88 -27.49
C SER A 214 34.54 15.77 -25.98
N MET A 215 33.42 15.93 -25.29
CA MET A 215 33.26 15.61 -23.88
C MET A 215 32.64 14.21 -23.73
N LEU A 216 33.20 13.43 -22.82
CA LEU A 216 32.64 12.16 -22.37
C LEU A 216 31.68 12.43 -21.20
N LEU A 217 30.54 11.74 -21.20
CA LEU A 217 29.47 11.87 -20.22
C LEU A 217 29.34 10.56 -19.45
N SER A 218 29.33 10.64 -18.13
CA SER A 218 28.97 9.56 -17.22
C SER A 218 27.59 9.78 -16.64
N PHE A 219 26.77 8.73 -16.64
CA PHE A 219 25.45 8.73 -16.00
C PHE A 219 25.48 8.06 -14.63
N ALA A 220 26.66 7.84 -14.04
CA ALA A 220 26.83 7.16 -12.76
C ALA A 220 25.96 7.76 -11.63
N GLU A 221 25.94 9.09 -11.54
CA GLU A 221 25.21 9.84 -10.51
C GLU A 221 23.75 10.12 -10.88
N LYS A 222 23.32 9.78 -12.11
CA LYS A 222 21.92 9.96 -12.51
C LYS A 222 21.07 9.04 -11.64
N THR A 223 20.08 9.61 -10.95
CA THR A 223 19.12 8.83 -10.17
C THR A 223 17.99 8.32 -11.05
N MET A 224 17.50 7.12 -10.73
CA MET A 224 16.31 6.53 -11.34
C MET A 224 15.49 5.81 -10.29
N ALA A 225 14.19 5.67 -10.55
CA ALA A 225 13.31 4.83 -9.75
C ALA A 225 13.77 3.36 -9.84
N VAL A 226 14.02 2.76 -8.69
CA VAL A 226 14.45 1.36 -8.54
C VAL A 226 13.59 0.67 -7.50
N LEU A 227 13.48 -0.66 -7.60
CA LEU A 227 13.02 -1.50 -6.50
C LEU A 227 14.24 -2.02 -5.74
N ARG A 228 14.21 -1.95 -4.40
CA ARG A 228 15.26 -2.56 -3.58
C ARG A 228 14.91 -3.99 -3.24
N ASP A 229 15.84 -4.91 -3.47
CA ASP A 229 15.69 -6.29 -3.00
C ASP A 229 15.89 -6.39 -1.48
N ARG A 230 15.62 -7.56 -0.89
CA ARG A 230 15.82 -7.83 0.55
C ARG A 230 17.25 -7.55 1.05
N ALA A 231 18.23 -7.58 0.15
CA ALA A 231 19.64 -7.30 0.45
C ALA A 231 20.02 -5.84 0.21
N GLY A 232 19.07 -5.00 -0.24
CA GLY A 232 19.23 -3.57 -0.46
C GLY A 232 19.74 -3.18 -1.85
N HIS A 233 19.92 -4.12 -2.78
CA HIS A 233 20.37 -3.84 -4.14
C HIS A 233 19.30 -3.11 -4.95
N ALA A 234 19.71 -2.10 -5.69
CA ALA A 234 18.84 -1.32 -6.55
C ALA A 234 18.57 -2.06 -7.87
N LEU A 235 17.34 -2.48 -8.10
CA LEU A 235 16.90 -3.20 -9.29
C LEU A 235 16.03 -2.29 -10.18
N ILE A 236 16.44 -2.11 -11.43
CA ILE A 236 15.66 -1.40 -12.44
C ILE A 236 14.81 -2.44 -13.19
N ASP A 237 13.50 -2.27 -13.07
CA ASP A 237 12.49 -3.13 -13.71
C ASP A 237 12.77 -4.64 -13.55
N PRO A 238 12.85 -5.16 -12.30
CA PRO A 238 13.09 -6.58 -12.08
C PRO A 238 11.97 -7.44 -12.68
N PRO A 239 12.26 -8.68 -13.13
CA PRO A 239 11.25 -9.63 -13.54
C PRO A 239 10.21 -9.84 -12.43
N ARG A 240 8.93 -9.83 -12.81
CA ARG A 240 7.80 -10.02 -11.91
C ARG A 240 7.08 -11.32 -12.25
N ARG A 241 6.60 -12.02 -11.24
CA ARG A 241 5.67 -13.13 -11.39
C ARG A 241 4.56 -13.05 -10.36
N GLU A 242 3.47 -13.74 -10.64
CA GLU A 242 2.35 -13.87 -9.74
C GLU A 242 2.21 -15.35 -9.34
N VAL A 243 2.21 -15.61 -8.03
CA VAL A 243 2.17 -16.98 -7.49
C VAL A 243 0.94 -17.13 -6.61
N ALA A 244 0.19 -18.22 -6.77
CA ALA A 244 -0.91 -18.55 -5.88
C ALA A 244 -0.38 -18.90 -4.48
N VAL A 245 -0.92 -18.24 -3.46
CA VAL A 245 -0.67 -18.55 -2.05
C VAL A 245 -1.53 -19.77 -1.70
N GLU A 246 -0.88 -20.93 -1.54
CA GLU A 246 -1.53 -22.11 -0.98
C GLU A 246 -1.50 -22.00 0.55
N ALA A 247 -2.65 -21.66 1.14
CA ALA A 247 -2.74 -21.63 2.59
C ALA A 247 -2.92 -23.06 3.14
N GLU A 248 -1.97 -23.49 3.98
CA GLU A 248 -2.09 -24.75 4.70
C GLU A 248 -3.22 -24.65 5.74
N THR A 249 -4.31 -25.36 5.51
CA THR A 249 -5.49 -25.32 6.40
C THR A 249 -5.50 -26.41 7.47
N HIS A 250 -4.38 -27.11 7.66
CA HIS A 250 -4.25 -28.15 8.67
C HIS A 250 -3.86 -27.57 10.03
N TYR A 251 -4.12 -28.34 11.07
CA TYR A 251 -3.79 -28.08 12.46
C TYR A 251 -3.04 -29.26 13.05
N LYS A 252 -2.20 -29.02 14.06
CA LYS A 252 -1.55 -30.05 14.85
C LYS A 252 -2.03 -29.96 16.29
N ASP A 253 -2.65 -31.05 16.74
CA ASP A 253 -3.03 -31.20 18.13
C ASP A 253 -1.76 -31.23 19.00
N ARG A 254 -1.73 -30.39 20.03
CA ARG A 254 -0.53 -30.19 20.85
C ARG A 254 -0.22 -31.40 21.73
N ASP A 255 -1.25 -32.10 22.20
CA ASP A 255 -1.11 -33.18 23.17
C ASP A 255 -0.84 -34.52 22.47
N THR A 256 -1.44 -34.72 21.29
CA THR A 256 -1.33 -35.97 20.51
C THR A 256 -0.36 -35.89 19.34
N GLY A 257 0.01 -34.69 18.88
CA GLY A 257 0.83 -34.48 17.69
C GLY A 257 0.12 -34.78 16.36
N GLU A 258 -1.17 -35.14 16.41
CA GLU A 258 -1.94 -35.51 15.22
C GLU A 258 -2.18 -34.32 14.31
N THR A 259 -1.96 -34.50 13.00
CA THR A 259 -2.34 -33.52 11.99
C THR A 259 -3.81 -33.70 11.61
N ARG A 260 -4.60 -32.64 11.79
CA ARG A 260 -6.04 -32.60 11.60
C ARG A 260 -6.41 -31.58 10.54
N GLY A 261 -7.30 -31.96 9.61
CA GLY A 261 -7.88 -31.02 8.65
C GLY A 261 -8.96 -30.15 9.31
N SER A 262 -9.11 -28.92 8.84
CA SER A 262 -10.25 -28.05 9.21
C SER A 262 -11.44 -28.26 8.28
N ALA A 263 -12.66 -28.18 8.82
CA ALA A 263 -13.88 -28.31 8.04
C ALA A 263 -14.01 -27.15 7.03
N ALA A 264 -14.50 -27.44 5.82
CA ALA A 264 -14.77 -26.40 4.82
C ALA A 264 -15.84 -25.43 5.34
N GLY A 265 -15.65 -24.12 5.10
CA GLY A 265 -16.56 -23.08 5.59
C GLY A 265 -16.52 -22.82 7.10
N SER A 266 -15.56 -23.40 7.85
CA SER A 266 -15.45 -23.17 9.29
C SER A 266 -14.58 -21.96 9.65
N ALA A 267 -14.83 -21.37 10.82
CA ALA A 267 -14.01 -20.28 11.36
C ALA A 267 -12.53 -20.68 11.51
N ALA A 268 -12.26 -21.91 11.97
CA ALA A 268 -10.91 -22.45 12.05
C ALA A 268 -10.21 -22.45 10.68
N ARG A 269 -10.88 -22.97 9.63
CA ARG A 269 -10.31 -22.94 8.28
C ARG A 269 -10.03 -21.52 7.80
N ALA A 270 -10.95 -20.58 8.08
CA ALA A 270 -10.76 -19.18 7.74
C ALA A 270 -9.55 -18.57 8.45
N TRP A 271 -9.36 -18.84 9.75
CA TRP A 271 -8.23 -18.33 10.52
C TRP A 271 -6.89 -18.84 10.01
N ARG A 272 -6.78 -20.11 9.60
CA ARG A 272 -5.55 -20.61 8.94
C ARG A 272 -5.36 -19.99 7.58
N LYS A 273 -6.42 -19.90 6.77
CA LYS A 273 -6.35 -19.35 5.41
C LYS A 273 -5.94 -17.88 5.38
N LEU A 274 -6.41 -17.10 6.36
CA LEU A 274 -6.09 -15.68 6.52
C LEU A 274 -4.78 -15.45 7.31
N GLY A 275 -4.10 -16.51 7.76
CA GLY A 275 -2.85 -16.41 8.51
C GLY A 275 -3.02 -15.83 9.92
N LEU A 276 -4.21 -15.92 10.52
CA LEU A 276 -4.51 -15.42 11.87
C LEU A 276 -4.02 -16.37 12.98
N THR A 277 -3.85 -17.64 12.67
CA THR A 277 -3.37 -18.66 13.62
C THR A 277 -2.32 -19.54 12.97
N ASP A 278 -1.38 -20.05 13.76
CA ASP A 278 -0.44 -21.09 13.35
C ASP A 278 -1.09 -22.49 13.39
N GLU A 279 -0.30 -23.53 13.12
CA GLU A 279 -0.77 -24.92 13.13
C GLU A 279 -1.19 -25.41 14.52
N HIS A 280 -0.72 -24.80 15.60
CA HIS A 280 -1.09 -25.13 16.99
C HIS A 280 -2.26 -24.28 17.50
N GLY A 281 -2.82 -23.41 16.65
CA GLY A 281 -3.91 -22.52 17.03
C GLY A 281 -3.45 -21.32 17.85
N LYS A 282 -2.13 -21.09 17.98
CA LYS A 282 -1.64 -19.86 18.58
C LYS A 282 -1.87 -18.72 17.57
N PRO A 283 -2.47 -17.60 17.99
CA PRO A 283 -2.58 -16.43 17.13
C PRO A 283 -1.21 -15.95 16.64
N THR A 284 -1.10 -15.70 15.34
CA THR A 284 0.07 -15.05 14.76
C THR A 284 0.11 -13.58 15.16
N GLU A 285 1.18 -12.85 14.83
CA GLU A 285 1.19 -11.39 14.99
C GLU A 285 -0.04 -10.75 14.33
N ARG A 286 -0.38 -11.18 13.10
CA ARG A 286 -1.59 -10.77 12.38
C ARG A 286 -2.85 -11.03 13.20
N GLY A 287 -3.02 -12.25 13.69
CA GLY A 287 -4.18 -12.66 14.48
C GLY A 287 -4.33 -11.85 15.75
N THR A 288 -3.21 -11.59 16.43
CA THR A 288 -3.17 -10.76 17.64
C THR A 288 -3.56 -9.32 17.36
N LEU A 289 -2.98 -8.69 16.34
CA LEU A 289 -3.34 -7.31 15.94
C LEU A 289 -4.80 -7.21 15.49
N PHE A 290 -5.26 -8.15 14.65
CA PHE A 290 -6.67 -8.26 14.24
C PHE A 290 -7.59 -8.35 15.46
N SER A 291 -7.20 -9.16 16.45
CA SER A 291 -8.01 -9.39 17.63
C SER A 291 -8.25 -8.12 18.45
N PHE A 292 -7.46 -7.05 18.29
CA PHE A 292 -7.67 -5.79 19.01
C PHE A 292 -8.90 -5.01 18.53
N PHE A 293 -9.45 -5.34 17.37
CA PHE A 293 -10.56 -4.63 16.74
C PHE A 293 -11.84 -5.46 16.77
N GLN A 294 -12.89 -4.88 16.21
CA GLN A 294 -14.16 -5.54 15.97
C GLN A 294 -14.32 -5.75 14.46
N ARG A 295 -14.92 -6.89 14.07
CA ARG A 295 -15.20 -7.23 12.66
C ARG A 295 -13.94 -7.14 11.77
N GLY A 296 -14.12 -6.90 10.47
CA GLY A 296 -13.05 -6.87 9.46
C GLY A 296 -12.01 -5.75 9.58
N GLU A 297 -12.23 -4.72 10.39
CA GLU A 297 -11.32 -3.56 10.50
C GLU A 297 -9.92 -3.98 10.95
N GLY A 298 -9.84 -4.91 11.89
CA GLY A 298 -8.56 -5.43 12.37
C GLY A 298 -7.76 -6.14 11.27
N LEU A 299 -8.43 -6.71 10.26
CA LEU A 299 -7.76 -7.37 9.14
C LEU A 299 -7.07 -6.31 8.27
N ALA A 300 -7.75 -5.19 8.01
CA ALA A 300 -7.16 -4.11 7.23
C ALA A 300 -6.02 -3.41 7.98
N VAL A 301 -6.18 -3.15 9.28
CA VAL A 301 -5.11 -2.57 10.11
C VAL A 301 -3.91 -3.52 10.17
N ALA A 302 -4.12 -4.81 10.38
CA ALA A 302 -3.04 -5.80 10.38
C ALA A 302 -2.32 -5.84 9.02
N ALA A 303 -3.06 -5.86 7.91
CA ALA A 303 -2.47 -5.85 6.56
C ALA A 303 -1.63 -4.59 6.28
N GLY A 304 -2.09 -3.41 6.73
CA GLY A 304 -1.33 -2.17 6.59
C GLY A 304 -0.08 -2.10 7.48
N ILE A 305 -0.13 -2.69 8.68
CA ILE A 305 1.03 -2.78 9.58
C ILE A 305 2.08 -3.77 9.05
N GLU A 306 1.66 -4.91 8.50
CA GLU A 306 2.55 -5.91 7.90
C GLU A 306 3.30 -5.41 6.67
N ASP A 307 2.71 -4.47 5.94
CA ASP A 307 3.39 -3.81 4.83
C ASP A 307 4.41 -2.78 5.34
N GLU A 308 5.67 -3.21 5.48
CA GLU A 308 6.78 -2.37 5.94
C GLU A 308 6.97 -1.10 5.10
N SER A 309 6.59 -1.18 3.82
CA SER A 309 6.77 -0.12 2.85
C SER A 309 5.67 0.96 2.96
N TYR A 310 4.61 0.71 3.72
CA TYR A 310 3.49 1.62 3.95
C TYR A 310 3.87 2.67 5.01
N PRO A 311 3.95 3.97 4.69
CA PRO A 311 4.17 5.01 5.70
C PRO A 311 3.02 5.04 6.71
N ILE A 312 3.35 5.25 7.99
CA ILE A 312 2.37 5.17 9.09
C ILE A 312 1.39 6.35 9.06
N ASP A 313 1.86 7.52 8.66
CA ASP A 313 1.07 8.73 8.43
C ASP A 313 0.05 8.55 7.30
N GLU A 314 0.48 7.97 6.17
CA GLU A 314 -0.45 7.60 5.08
C GLU A 314 -1.45 6.54 5.54
N LEU A 315 -0.98 5.48 6.21
CA LEU A 315 -1.85 4.41 6.71
C LEU A 315 -2.92 4.98 7.63
N LEU A 316 -2.52 5.82 8.60
CA LEU A 316 -3.42 6.49 9.55
C LEU A 316 -4.55 7.23 8.83
N TRP A 317 -4.22 7.93 7.74
CA TRP A 317 -5.17 8.67 6.93
C TRP A 317 -6.10 7.74 6.14
N HIS A 318 -5.56 6.71 5.49
CA HIS A 318 -6.35 5.76 4.72
C HIS A 318 -7.29 4.90 5.59
N LEU A 319 -7.11 4.86 6.92
CA LEU A 319 -8.09 4.23 7.83
C LEU A 319 -9.47 4.89 7.79
N VAL A 320 -9.60 6.13 7.29
CA VAL A 320 -10.90 6.78 7.04
C VAL A 320 -11.82 5.90 6.19
N ASN A 321 -11.24 5.15 5.25
CA ASN A 321 -11.98 4.31 4.32
C ASN A 321 -12.73 3.16 5.02
N LEU A 322 -12.30 2.69 6.20
CA LEU A 322 -12.80 1.46 6.82
C LEU A 322 -14.28 1.46 7.22
N ARG A 323 -14.83 2.63 7.56
CA ARG A 323 -16.22 2.82 7.99
C ARG A 323 -16.99 3.81 7.14
N ALA A 324 -16.41 4.20 6.00
CA ALA A 324 -16.99 5.21 5.13
C ALA A 324 -18.25 4.69 4.41
N GLY A 325 -18.35 3.39 4.14
CA GLY A 325 -19.51 2.77 3.49
C GLY A 325 -19.53 2.94 1.97
N TYR A 326 -20.46 2.23 1.32
CA TYR A 326 -20.50 2.01 -0.13
C TYR A 326 -20.75 3.25 -1.00
N ARG A 327 -21.16 4.39 -0.42
CA ARG A 327 -21.45 5.62 -1.16
C ARG A 327 -20.19 6.31 -1.68
N PHE A 328 -19.04 5.98 -1.11
CA PHE A 328 -17.74 6.41 -1.63
C PHE A 328 -17.31 5.40 -2.69
N SER A 329 -17.30 5.86 -3.94
CA SER A 329 -16.91 5.10 -5.13
C SER A 329 -15.99 5.98 -5.98
N MET A 330 -14.90 5.40 -6.49
CA MET A 330 -13.75 6.05 -7.13
C MET A 330 -14.03 6.77 -8.47
N ALA A 331 -15.28 7.05 -8.84
CA ALA A 331 -15.57 7.65 -10.14
C ALA A 331 -15.17 9.14 -10.24
N ASP A 332 -15.43 9.95 -9.20
CA ASP A 332 -15.50 11.40 -9.40
C ASP A 332 -14.52 12.27 -8.57
N VAL A 333 -13.77 11.68 -7.62
CA VAL A 333 -12.86 12.44 -6.74
C VAL A 333 -11.38 12.17 -7.04
N ALA A 334 -11.05 11.05 -7.68
CA ALA A 334 -9.68 10.64 -7.92
C ALA A 334 -9.14 11.18 -9.24
N GLY A 335 -8.23 12.16 -9.17
CA GLY A 335 -7.20 12.28 -10.20
C GLY A 335 -6.33 11.02 -10.24
N GLU A 336 -5.59 10.82 -11.33
CA GLU A 336 -4.66 9.71 -11.47
C GLU A 336 -3.69 9.64 -10.27
N GLY A 337 -3.74 8.52 -9.50
CA GLY A 337 -2.70 8.16 -8.53
C GLY A 337 -2.91 8.55 -7.06
N HIS A 338 -4.13 8.65 -6.55
CA HIS A 338 -4.37 8.92 -5.11
C HIS A 338 -4.37 7.65 -4.24
N GLY A 339 -3.85 7.78 -3.01
CA GLY A 339 -3.39 6.68 -2.15
C GLY A 339 -4.46 5.78 -1.52
N SER A 340 -5.76 6.08 -1.62
CA SER A 340 -6.82 5.25 -1.03
C SER A 340 -6.89 3.81 -1.53
N GLU A 341 -6.38 3.54 -2.73
CA GLU A 341 -6.24 2.18 -3.26
C GLU A 341 -5.22 1.35 -2.45
N ARG A 342 -4.26 2.01 -1.78
CA ARG A 342 -3.11 1.36 -1.13
C ARG A 342 -3.55 0.44 0.01
N LEU A 343 -4.49 0.86 0.85
CA LEU A 343 -5.00 0.00 1.94
C LEU A 343 -5.82 -1.18 1.38
N ALA A 344 -6.65 -0.95 0.37
CA ALA A 344 -7.39 -2.02 -0.30
C ALA A 344 -6.43 -3.03 -0.96
N ALA A 345 -5.39 -2.55 -1.63
CA ALA A 345 -4.35 -3.37 -2.24
C ALA A 345 -3.55 -4.16 -1.20
N ALA A 346 -3.22 -3.56 -0.05
CA ALA A 346 -2.59 -4.25 1.07
C ALA A 346 -3.47 -5.39 1.60
N CYS A 347 -4.78 -5.15 1.80
CA CYS A 347 -5.72 -6.19 2.23
C CYS A 347 -5.81 -7.33 1.22
N ARG A 348 -6.00 -7.02 -0.07
CA ARG A 348 -6.11 -8.03 -1.13
C ARG A 348 -4.81 -8.82 -1.32
N ARG A 349 -3.66 -8.20 -1.12
CA ARG A 349 -2.36 -8.89 -1.11
C ARG A 349 -2.24 -9.85 0.08
N ALA A 350 -2.71 -9.44 1.26
CA ALA A 350 -2.65 -10.24 2.47
C ALA A 350 -3.65 -11.41 2.49
N TYR A 351 -4.84 -11.22 1.91
CA TYR A 351 -5.98 -12.13 2.07
C TYR A 351 -6.53 -12.73 0.76
N GLY A 352 -6.22 -12.12 -0.37
CA GLY A 352 -6.86 -12.38 -1.66
C GLY A 352 -8.27 -11.78 -1.77
N PRO A 353 -8.90 -11.86 -2.95
CA PRO A 353 -10.27 -11.41 -3.20
C PRO A 353 -11.29 -12.43 -2.68
N VAL A 354 -11.33 -12.61 -1.36
CA VAL A 354 -12.17 -13.61 -0.67
C VAL A 354 -13.30 -12.96 0.11
N ASP A 355 -14.40 -13.71 0.26
CA ASP A 355 -15.54 -13.34 1.07
C ASP A 355 -15.59 -14.18 2.36
N TYR A 356 -15.70 -13.49 3.50
CA TYR A 356 -16.02 -14.07 4.81
C TYR A 356 -17.07 -13.18 5.48
N GLU A 357 -18.24 -13.75 5.80
CA GLU A 357 -19.38 -13.00 6.32
C GLU A 357 -18.98 -12.15 7.53
N GLY A 358 -19.32 -10.85 7.49
CA GLY A 358 -19.00 -9.89 8.55
C GLY A 358 -17.54 -9.42 8.62
N TYR A 359 -16.60 -10.06 7.92
CA TYR A 359 -15.17 -9.75 7.99
C TYR A 359 -14.57 -9.24 6.68
N LEU A 360 -14.83 -9.90 5.56
CA LEU A 360 -14.28 -9.51 4.26
C LEU A 360 -15.33 -9.66 3.16
N GLN A 361 -15.35 -8.67 2.27
CA GLN A 361 -16.05 -8.67 1.01
C GLN A 361 -15.05 -8.29 -0.08
N LEU A 362 -14.81 -9.20 -1.03
CA LEU A 362 -13.78 -9.08 -2.05
C LEU A 362 -12.39 -8.80 -1.46
N GLY A 363 -12.08 -9.34 -0.29
CA GLY A 363 -10.76 -9.13 0.36
C GLY A 363 -10.58 -7.80 1.08
N VAL A 364 -11.61 -6.96 1.20
CA VAL A 364 -11.62 -5.74 2.03
C VAL A 364 -12.77 -5.77 3.05
N PRO A 365 -12.74 -5.00 4.15
CA PRO A 365 -13.85 -4.98 5.10
C PRO A 365 -15.19 -4.54 4.47
N PRO A 366 -16.35 -5.10 4.86
CA PRO A 366 -17.66 -4.77 4.25
C PRO A 366 -18.10 -3.29 4.33
N GLY A 367 -17.46 -2.48 5.18
CA GLY A 367 -17.69 -1.04 5.31
C GLY A 367 -16.70 -0.16 4.54
N TYR A 368 -15.81 -0.76 3.75
CA TYR A 368 -14.76 -0.05 3.04
C TYR A 368 -15.36 0.88 1.97
N GLY A 369 -15.18 2.19 2.14
CA GLY A 369 -15.53 3.21 1.15
C GLY A 369 -14.27 3.82 0.58
N GLU A 370 -13.94 3.44 -0.66
CA GLU A 370 -12.74 3.88 -1.35
C GLU A 370 -12.90 5.34 -1.81
N GLY A 371 -11.90 6.20 -1.55
CA GLY A 371 -11.98 7.64 -1.83
C GLY A 371 -12.47 8.50 -0.66
N ALA A 372 -12.85 7.89 0.46
CA ALA A 372 -13.34 8.64 1.61
C ALA A 372 -12.24 9.46 2.30
N ALA A 373 -11.01 8.95 2.33
CA ALA A 373 -9.86 9.68 2.86
C ALA A 373 -9.63 10.99 2.11
N GLU A 374 -9.69 10.98 0.78
CA GLU A 374 -9.54 12.16 -0.08
C GLU A 374 -10.72 13.13 0.06
N ALA A 375 -11.94 12.60 0.21
CA ALA A 375 -13.13 13.41 0.43
C ALA A 375 -13.05 14.15 1.78
N VAL A 376 -12.64 13.46 2.85
CA VAL A 376 -12.43 14.06 4.17
C VAL A 376 -11.26 15.05 4.14
N GLU A 377 -10.20 14.76 3.39
CA GLU A 377 -9.05 15.67 3.27
C GLU A 377 -9.46 16.97 2.59
N ALA A 378 -10.14 16.88 1.45
CA ALA A 378 -10.66 18.03 0.72
C ALA A 378 -11.68 18.83 1.55
N TRP A 379 -12.42 18.17 2.45
CA TRP A 379 -13.32 18.84 3.38
C TRP A 379 -12.56 19.70 4.38
N LEU A 380 -11.54 19.13 5.00
CA LEU A 380 -10.75 19.79 6.02
C LEU A 380 -9.86 20.91 5.46
N SER A 381 -9.42 20.79 4.20
CA SER A 381 -8.68 21.85 3.51
C SER A 381 -9.58 22.98 2.99
N GLY A 382 -10.91 22.79 2.98
CA GLY A 382 -11.87 23.74 2.41
C GLY A 382 -11.95 23.70 0.88
N ASP A 383 -11.26 22.76 0.22
CA ASP A 383 -11.22 22.63 -1.24
C ASP A 383 -12.40 21.83 -1.82
N LEU A 384 -13.27 21.29 -0.98
CA LEU A 384 -14.42 20.48 -1.39
C LEU A 384 -15.35 21.24 -2.34
N ALA A 385 -15.60 22.53 -2.09
CA ALA A 385 -16.40 23.39 -2.97
C ALA A 385 -15.74 23.63 -4.35
N ARG A 386 -14.40 23.64 -4.41
CA ARG A 386 -13.64 23.80 -5.66
C ARG A 386 -13.58 22.51 -6.48
N LYS A 387 -13.52 21.35 -5.83
CA LYS A 387 -13.53 20.05 -6.50
C LYS A 387 -14.91 19.69 -7.05
N ARG A 388 -16.00 20.04 -6.34
CA ARG A 388 -17.38 19.79 -6.77
C ARG A 388 -17.79 20.56 -8.04
N ASP A 389 -17.13 21.69 -8.31
CA ASP A 389 -17.35 22.48 -9.54
C ASP A 389 -16.66 21.86 -10.77
N ARG A 390 -15.70 20.94 -10.56
CA ARG A 390 -15.03 20.16 -11.62
C ARG A 390 -15.74 18.84 -11.94
N SER A 391 -16.49 18.25 -11.01
CA SER A 391 -17.32 17.06 -11.23
C SER A 391 -18.69 17.46 -11.76
N ARG A 392 -18.76 17.99 -12.98
CA ARG A 392 -20.02 18.04 -13.75
C ARG A 392 -20.14 16.75 -14.56
N LEU A 393 -20.58 15.67 -13.93
CA LEU A 393 -21.10 14.46 -14.57
C LEU A 393 -21.98 13.74 -13.51
N GLY A 394 -23.20 13.34 -13.91
CA GLY A 394 -24.04 12.41 -13.15
C GLY A 394 -24.89 13.01 -12.01
N ASP A 395 -26.21 12.94 -12.16
CA ASP A 395 -27.23 13.30 -11.15
C ASP A 395 -27.52 12.12 -10.19
N ASP A 396 -26.54 11.22 -9.97
CA ASP A 396 -26.69 10.03 -9.11
C ASP A 396 -25.91 10.24 -7.79
N ASP A 397 -26.62 10.12 -6.66
CA ASP A 397 -26.17 10.39 -5.28
C ASP A 397 -24.84 9.69 -4.86
N GLU A 398 -23.68 10.34 -5.03
CA GLU A 398 -22.33 9.78 -4.76
C GLU A 398 -21.64 10.30 -3.47
N ALA A 399 -22.35 10.30 -2.34
CA ALA A 399 -21.94 10.74 -0.98
C ALA A 399 -22.15 12.25 -0.68
N GLY A 400 -23.05 12.50 0.28
CA GLY A 400 -23.40 13.85 0.71
C GLY A 400 -22.49 14.40 1.83
N PRO A 401 -22.63 15.70 2.21
CA PRO A 401 -21.89 16.29 3.32
C PRO A 401 -22.01 15.50 4.64
N GLY A 402 -23.19 14.92 4.90
CA GLY A 402 -23.42 14.07 6.08
C GLY A 402 -22.68 12.73 6.03
N ASP A 403 -22.40 12.18 4.84
CA ASP A 403 -21.59 10.97 4.70
C ASP A 403 -20.11 11.25 5.01
N ILE A 404 -19.61 12.42 4.60
CA ILE A 404 -18.24 12.88 4.88
C ILE A 404 -18.05 13.16 6.38
N GLU A 405 -19.01 13.85 7.00
CA GLU A 405 -18.99 14.10 8.44
C GLU A 405 -19.02 12.79 9.23
N ARG A 406 -19.88 11.83 8.82
CA ARG A 406 -19.93 10.49 9.42
C ARG A 406 -18.60 9.76 9.27
N ALA A 407 -18.01 9.75 8.08
CA ALA A 407 -16.71 9.11 7.83
C ALA A 407 -15.62 9.70 8.73
N TYR A 408 -15.58 11.02 8.88
CA TYR A 408 -14.65 11.71 9.77
C TYR A 408 -14.86 11.34 11.25
N ILE A 409 -16.11 11.34 11.74
CA ILE A 409 -16.43 10.97 13.13
C ILE A 409 -16.06 9.50 13.42
N GLU A 410 -16.36 8.60 12.50
CA GLU A 410 -16.01 7.19 12.61
C GLU A 410 -14.49 6.97 12.60
N TRP A 411 -13.76 7.72 11.76
CA TRP A 411 -12.30 7.72 11.77
C TRP A 411 -11.74 8.19 13.12
N LEU A 412 -12.24 9.30 13.68
CA LEU A 412 -11.83 9.74 15.02
C LEU A 412 -12.17 8.70 16.10
N SER A 413 -13.30 8.00 15.96
CA SER A 413 -13.67 6.88 16.85
C SER A 413 -12.65 5.75 16.76
N LEU A 414 -12.25 5.36 15.54
CA LEU A 414 -11.22 4.37 15.29
C LEU A 414 -9.85 4.79 15.83
N LEU A 415 -9.45 6.05 15.69
CA LEU A 415 -8.21 6.55 16.27
C LEU A 415 -8.20 6.46 17.80
N ARG A 416 -9.34 6.75 18.46
CA ARG A 416 -9.47 6.59 19.92
C ARG A 416 -9.34 5.13 20.32
N HIS A 417 -9.90 4.22 19.52
CA HIS A 417 -9.78 2.78 19.71
C HIS A 417 -8.32 2.33 19.55
N LEU A 418 -7.62 2.75 18.49
CA LEU A 418 -6.19 2.50 18.27
C LEU A 418 -5.33 2.93 19.47
N ARG A 419 -5.54 4.16 19.94
CA ARG A 419 -4.83 4.69 21.12
C ARG A 419 -5.04 3.82 22.36
N ALA A 420 -6.27 3.36 22.58
CA ALA A 420 -6.66 2.55 23.74
C ALA A 420 -6.35 1.05 23.60
N ALA A 421 -6.06 0.56 22.39
CA ALA A 421 -5.81 -0.84 22.13
C ALA A 421 -4.56 -1.34 22.89
N PRO A 422 -4.42 -2.66 23.15
CA PRO A 422 -3.27 -3.22 23.84
C PRO A 422 -1.92 -2.86 23.21
N THR A 423 -0.85 -2.91 24.01
CA THR A 423 0.52 -2.79 23.49
C THR A 423 0.92 -4.08 22.76
N HIS A 424 1.73 -3.93 21.71
CA HIS A 424 2.31 -5.06 20.97
C HIS A 424 3.79 -4.76 20.69
N PRO A 425 4.69 -5.77 20.69
CA PRO A 425 6.12 -5.57 20.45
C PRO A 425 6.46 -4.92 19.10
N ASN A 426 5.63 -5.18 18.08
CA ASN A 426 5.81 -4.64 16.73
C ASN A 426 6.02 -3.10 16.77
N PRO A 427 7.14 -2.59 16.23
CA PRO A 427 7.48 -1.16 16.27
C PRO A 427 6.52 -0.31 15.43
N ARG A 428 6.04 -0.81 14.28
CA ARG A 428 5.06 -0.12 13.42
C ARG A 428 3.70 0.01 14.11
N TRP A 429 3.28 -1.00 14.88
CA TRP A 429 2.07 -0.89 15.72
C TRP A 429 2.21 0.24 16.75
N ARG A 430 3.35 0.33 17.44
CA ARG A 430 3.61 1.43 18.39
C ARG A 430 3.60 2.78 17.68
N ALA A 431 4.25 2.89 16.53
CA ALA A 431 4.25 4.11 15.72
C ALA A 431 2.83 4.52 15.29
N LEU A 432 1.98 3.58 14.87
CA LEU A 432 0.59 3.87 14.51
C LEU A 432 -0.23 4.38 15.70
N LYS A 433 -0.04 3.79 16.89
CA LYS A 433 -0.69 4.27 18.12
C LYS A 433 -0.25 5.68 18.49
N ASP A 434 1.04 5.97 18.38
CA ASP A 434 1.61 7.29 18.66
C ASP A 434 1.11 8.33 17.65
N ALA A 435 1.05 7.98 16.36
CA ALA A 435 0.49 8.82 15.30
C ALA A 435 -1.00 9.10 15.53
N ALA A 436 -1.79 8.09 15.90
CA ALA A 436 -3.20 8.28 16.26
C ALA A 436 -3.37 9.20 17.48
N ALA A 437 -2.51 9.09 18.49
CA ALA A 437 -2.54 9.98 19.65
C ALA A 437 -2.18 11.43 19.28
N ALA A 438 -1.19 11.63 18.41
CA ALA A 438 -0.81 12.94 17.90
C ALA A 438 -1.94 13.59 17.09
N GLU A 439 -2.54 12.84 16.16
CA GLU A 439 -3.65 13.31 15.33
C GLU A 439 -4.87 13.69 16.18
N LEU A 440 -5.24 12.86 17.16
CA LEU A 440 -6.31 13.16 18.10
C LEU A 440 -6.04 14.42 18.93
N LYS A 441 -4.77 14.73 19.24
CA LYS A 441 -4.40 15.97 19.95
C LYS A 441 -4.57 17.18 19.04
N GLN A 442 -4.15 17.08 17.79
CA GLN A 442 -4.30 18.12 16.78
C GLN A 442 -5.79 18.44 16.53
N ARG A 443 -6.59 17.40 16.31
CA ARG A 443 -8.05 17.50 16.08
C ARG A 443 -8.87 17.72 17.34
N GLY A 444 -8.35 17.41 18.53
CA GLY A 444 -9.02 17.65 19.81
C GLY A 444 -8.94 19.11 20.26
N ALA A 445 -7.92 19.85 19.80
CA ALA A 445 -7.83 21.30 19.97
C ALA A 445 -8.71 22.06 18.97
N THR A 446 -8.95 21.49 17.80
CA THR A 446 -9.94 21.97 16.83
C THR A 446 -11.29 21.33 17.17
N ALA A 447 -12.05 22.00 18.04
CA ALA A 447 -13.48 21.79 18.23
C ALA A 447 -14.14 21.03 17.06
N SER A 448 -14.76 19.87 17.34
CA SER A 448 -15.59 19.15 16.35
C SER A 448 -16.40 20.18 15.56
N PRO A 449 -16.61 20.05 14.24
CA PRO A 449 -17.41 21.00 13.48
C PRO A 449 -18.84 21.22 14.04
N GLY A 450 -19.34 20.30 14.89
CA GLY A 450 -20.51 20.48 15.73
C GLY A 450 -20.33 21.35 17.00
N ALA A 451 -19.19 21.96 17.27
CA ALA A 451 -19.03 22.92 18.37
C ALA A 451 -19.76 24.24 18.09
N HIS A 452 -20.11 24.47 16.83
CA HIS A 452 -21.01 25.51 16.38
C HIS A 452 -22.39 24.92 16.06
N TRP A 453 -23.00 24.21 17.01
CA TRP A 453 -24.44 24.00 16.91
C TRP A 453 -25.12 25.39 16.88
N PRO A 454 -26.03 25.66 15.94
CA PRO A 454 -26.86 26.85 16.02
C PRO A 454 -27.56 26.81 17.38
N THR A 455 -27.50 27.92 18.11
CA THR A 455 -28.22 28.05 19.39
C THR A 455 -29.66 27.65 19.14
N LEU A 456 -30.13 26.59 19.81
CA LEU A 456 -31.51 26.15 19.65
C LEU A 456 -32.41 27.36 19.92
N PRO A 457 -33.29 27.75 18.99
CA PRO A 457 -34.17 28.88 19.22
C PRO A 457 -34.97 28.64 20.49
N ALA A 458 -35.12 29.67 21.33
CA ALA A 458 -35.77 29.56 22.64
C ALA A 458 -37.16 28.91 22.57
N SER A 459 -37.84 29.03 21.42
CA SER A 459 -39.12 28.39 21.11
C SER A 459 -39.09 26.86 21.14
N ILE A 460 -37.95 26.22 20.88
CA ILE A 460 -37.79 24.76 20.95
C ILE A 460 -37.52 24.32 22.39
N LEU A 461 -36.72 25.08 23.14
CA LEU A 461 -36.39 24.80 24.54
C LEU A 461 -37.58 25.03 25.49
N GLN A 462 -38.50 25.93 25.13
CA GLN A 462 -39.73 26.21 25.88
C GLN A 462 -40.88 25.24 25.57
N ARG A 463 -40.75 24.39 24.54
CA ARG A 463 -41.74 23.34 24.28
C ARG A 463 -41.52 22.20 25.27
N HIS A 464 -42.43 22.09 26.25
CA HIS A 464 -42.52 20.86 27.03
C HIS A 464 -42.76 19.67 26.08
N PRO A 465 -41.94 18.62 26.13
CA PRO A 465 -42.15 17.43 25.31
C PRO A 465 -43.52 16.84 25.64
N GLN A 466 -44.47 16.96 24.72
CA GLN A 466 -45.75 16.27 24.84
C GLN A 466 -45.50 14.81 24.48
N HIS A 467 -45.28 13.96 25.48
CA HIS A 467 -45.23 12.50 25.33
C HIS A 467 -46.64 11.92 25.06
N ARG A 468 -47.39 12.53 24.13
CA ARG A 468 -48.69 12.03 23.69
C ARG A 468 -48.55 11.51 22.27
N LEU A 469 -48.53 10.19 22.14
CA LEU A 469 -48.80 9.53 20.87
C LEU A 469 -50.26 9.80 20.53
N SER A 470 -50.51 10.58 19.47
CA SER A 470 -51.85 10.81 18.94
C SER A 470 -52.34 9.56 18.21
N PHE A 471 -52.94 8.64 18.94
CA PHE A 471 -53.72 7.57 18.31
C PHE A 471 -54.96 8.17 17.66
N ARG A 472 -55.02 8.14 16.33
CA ARG A 472 -56.24 8.42 15.58
C ARG A 472 -57.23 7.30 15.95
N ARG A 473 -58.21 7.60 16.83
CA ARG A 473 -59.34 6.68 17.07
C ARG A 473 -60.06 6.51 15.73
N LEU A 474 -59.91 5.34 15.12
CA LEU A 474 -60.86 4.89 14.11
C LEU A 474 -62.21 4.80 14.83
N GLY A 475 -63.15 5.65 14.42
CA GLY A 475 -64.53 5.59 14.91
C GLY A 475 -65.16 4.23 14.58
N PRO A 476 -66.16 3.78 15.35
CA PRO A 476 -66.83 2.51 15.07
C PRO A 476 -67.45 2.56 13.66
N ALA A 477 -67.15 1.54 12.86
CA ALA A 477 -67.83 1.30 11.61
C ALA A 477 -69.34 1.21 11.88
N ARG A 478 -70.12 2.02 11.17
CA ARG A 478 -71.56 1.83 10.99
C ARG A 478 -71.81 1.39 9.57
#